data_AF-A0A7Y6YG85-F1
#
_entry.id   AF-A0A7Y6YG85-F1
#
_cell.length_a   1.000
_cell.length_b   1.000
_cell.length_c   1.000
_cell.angle_alpha   90.00
_cell.angle_beta   90.00
_cell.angle_gamma   90.00
#
_symmetry.space_group_name_H-M   'P 1'
#
loop_
_entity.id
_entity.type
_entity.pdbx_description
1 polymer ?
#
loop_
_entity_poly.entity_id
_entity_poly.type
_entity_poly.pdbx_seq_one_letter_code
_entity_poly.pdbx_strand_id
1 'polypeptide(L)'
;MATFESDIDHILRIHVDLDEDTETIPAIRTVIGQYSNAEAFKYASNSPGAEYLVTLFVKAGMRDFDINWLVDRLDGDNEDRVFEAAVALAILNDNRGLDELIKFAHGWGPWEKSNVARIDIIDELKYFPVEYALRLKKEIEQAQNEDK
;
A
#
# COMPACT_ATOMS: atom_id res chain seq x y z
N MET A 1 8.06 -13.65 26.02
CA MET A 1 8.66 -12.33 25.70
C MET A 1 7.84 -11.77 24.56
N ALA A 2 7.43 -10.51 24.63
CA ALA A 2 6.81 -9.84 23.48
C ALA A 2 7.86 -9.72 22.36
N THR A 3 7.42 -10.00 21.14
CA THR A 3 8.22 -9.87 19.92
C THR A 3 7.41 -9.04 18.93
N PHE A 4 8.08 -8.34 18.02
CA PHE A 4 7.39 -7.60 16.96
C PHE A 4 6.35 -8.48 16.24
N GLU A 5 6.76 -9.69 15.87
CA GLU A 5 5.90 -10.70 15.24
C GLU A 5 4.67 -11.03 16.09
N SER A 6 4.84 -11.34 17.38
CA SER A 6 3.70 -11.68 18.24
C SER A 6 2.70 -10.52 18.43
N ASP A 7 3.20 -9.29 18.45
CA ASP A 7 2.36 -8.10 18.65
C ASP A 7 1.61 -7.72 17.38
N ILE A 8 2.25 -7.79 16.21
CA ILE A 8 1.59 -7.58 14.92
C ILE A 8 0.59 -8.71 14.63
N ASP A 9 0.97 -9.98 14.84
CA ASP A 9 0.06 -11.12 14.67
C ASP A 9 -1.19 -10.96 15.55
N HIS A 10 -1.02 -10.46 16.76
CA HIS A 10 -2.15 -10.21 17.65
C HIS A 10 -3.10 -9.14 17.09
N ILE A 11 -2.56 -8.02 16.59
CA ILE A 11 -3.35 -6.98 15.92
C ILE A 11 -4.10 -7.59 14.73
N LEU A 12 -3.39 -8.25 13.82
CA LEU A 12 -3.99 -8.78 12.60
C LEU A 12 -5.07 -9.84 12.88
N ARG A 13 -4.94 -10.62 13.96
CA ARG A 13 -5.97 -11.62 14.36
C ARG A 13 -7.22 -11.01 14.97
N ILE A 14 -7.09 -9.96 15.78
CA ILE A 14 -8.25 -9.34 16.44
C ILE A 14 -8.94 -8.28 15.56
N HIS A 15 -8.24 -7.78 14.53
CA HIS A 15 -8.73 -6.74 13.64
C HIS A 15 -9.25 -7.26 12.29
N VAL A 16 -9.44 -8.58 12.11
CA VAL A 16 -9.99 -9.15 10.86
C VAL A 16 -11.35 -8.56 10.49
N ASP A 17 -12.13 -8.14 11.48
CA ASP A 17 -13.48 -7.55 11.32
C ASP A 17 -13.54 -6.05 11.66
N LEU A 18 -12.38 -5.41 11.86
CA LEU A 18 -12.28 -4.04 12.34
C LEU A 18 -11.92 -3.07 11.21
N ASP A 19 -12.24 -1.80 11.40
CA ASP A 19 -12.00 -0.76 10.40
C ASP A 19 -10.49 -0.48 10.24
N GLU A 20 -9.99 -0.53 9.00
CA GLU A 20 -8.55 -0.40 8.74
C GLU A 20 -8.01 0.96 9.20
N ASP A 21 -8.73 2.04 8.86
CA ASP A 21 -8.29 3.42 9.07
C ASP A 21 -8.32 3.83 10.54
N THR A 22 -9.38 3.45 11.25
CA THR A 22 -9.67 3.96 12.59
C THR A 22 -9.20 3.03 13.70
N GLU A 23 -8.96 1.75 13.41
CA GLU A 23 -8.57 0.77 14.42
C GLU A 23 -7.23 0.11 14.06
N THR A 24 -7.13 -0.51 12.89
CA THR A 24 -5.96 -1.33 12.51
C THR A 24 -4.68 -0.50 12.34
N ILE A 25 -4.73 0.55 11.51
CA ILE A 25 -3.56 1.41 11.24
C ILE A 25 -3.07 2.12 12.50
N PRO A 26 -3.93 2.70 13.37
CA PRO A 26 -3.51 3.22 14.67
C PRO A 26 -2.84 2.17 15.57
N ALA A 27 -3.38 0.95 15.65
CA ALA A 27 -2.79 -0.12 16.44
C ALA A 27 -1.40 -0.52 15.91
N ILE A 28 -1.27 -0.69 14.59
CA ILE A 28 0.02 -0.97 13.93
C ILE A 28 1.00 0.17 14.23
N ARG A 29 0.57 1.43 14.11
CA ARG A 29 1.39 2.62 14.41
C ARG A 29 1.96 2.56 15.83
N THR A 30 1.16 2.16 16.81
CA THR A 30 1.63 1.99 18.19
C THR A 30 2.71 0.92 18.29
N VAL A 31 2.54 -0.22 17.61
CA VAL A 31 3.53 -1.31 17.66
C VAL A 31 4.81 -0.94 16.92
N ILE A 32 4.75 -0.44 15.68
CA ILE A 32 5.97 -0.08 14.93
C ILE A 32 6.79 1.01 15.65
N GLY A 33 6.15 1.88 16.45
CA GLY A 33 6.84 2.88 17.27
C GLY A 33 7.63 2.31 18.45
N GLN A 34 7.45 1.04 18.79
CA GLN A 34 8.13 0.35 19.89
C GLN A 34 9.33 -0.50 19.44
N TYR A 35 9.46 -0.75 18.14
CA TYR A 35 10.47 -1.62 17.56
C TYR A 35 11.28 -0.89 16.47
N SER A 36 12.37 -1.48 16.00
CA SER A 36 13.14 -0.88 14.92
C SER A 36 12.49 -1.11 13.55
N ASN A 37 12.66 -0.14 12.65
CA ASN A 37 12.23 -0.26 11.24
C ASN A 37 12.84 -1.51 10.56
N ALA A 38 14.07 -1.88 10.91
CA ALA A 38 14.73 -3.07 10.37
C ALA A 38 14.05 -4.38 10.80
N GLU A 39 13.60 -4.48 12.06
CA GLU A 39 12.84 -5.63 12.55
C GLU A 39 11.46 -5.70 11.88
N ALA A 40 10.78 -4.56 11.77
CA ALA A 40 9.49 -4.47 11.12
C ALA A 40 9.55 -4.89 9.65
N PHE A 41 10.52 -4.36 8.90
CA PHE A 41 10.72 -4.74 7.50
C PHE A 41 11.10 -6.21 7.36
N LYS A 42 12.00 -6.72 8.20
CA LYS A 42 12.39 -8.13 8.17
C LYS A 42 11.18 -9.05 8.38
N TYR A 43 10.29 -8.73 9.30
CA TYR A 43 9.06 -9.49 9.47
C TYR A 43 8.17 -9.35 8.24
N ALA A 44 7.80 -8.13 7.85
CA ALA A 44 6.86 -7.90 6.75
C ALA A 44 7.29 -8.55 5.43
N SER A 45 8.57 -8.39 5.07
CA SER A 45 9.12 -8.90 3.81
C SER A 45 9.17 -10.43 3.71
N ASN A 46 9.08 -11.15 4.83
CA ASN A 46 9.09 -12.61 4.88
C ASN A 46 7.71 -13.22 5.18
N SER A 47 6.69 -12.39 5.44
CA SER A 47 5.35 -12.84 5.75
C SER A 47 4.56 -13.20 4.49
N PRO A 48 3.58 -14.12 4.59
CA PRO A 48 2.55 -14.26 3.56
C PRO A 48 1.83 -12.91 3.36
N GLY A 49 1.61 -12.50 2.11
CA GLY A 49 1.00 -11.19 1.81
C GLY A 49 1.92 -10.02 2.17
N ALA A 50 3.23 -10.20 2.00
CA ALA A 50 4.25 -9.23 2.37
C ALA A 50 3.97 -7.81 1.86
N GLU A 51 3.48 -7.68 0.63
CA GLU A 51 3.20 -6.39 0.00
C GLU A 51 2.13 -5.61 0.76
N TYR A 52 0.99 -6.26 1.03
CA TYR A 52 -0.09 -5.67 1.84
C TYR A 52 0.39 -5.30 3.25
N LEU A 53 1.17 -6.16 3.89
CA LEU A 53 1.70 -5.87 5.22
C LEU A 53 2.68 -4.68 5.22
N VAL A 54 3.50 -4.55 4.18
CA VAL A 54 4.34 -3.37 3.98
C VAL A 54 3.48 -2.13 3.75
N THR A 55 2.42 -2.21 2.94
CA THR A 55 1.45 -1.12 2.74
C THR A 55 0.86 -0.64 4.07
N LEU A 56 0.39 -1.56 4.92
CA LEU A 56 -0.12 -1.21 6.24
C LEU A 56 0.92 -0.48 7.10
N PHE A 57 2.19 -0.91 7.05
CA PHE A 57 3.26 -0.29 7.83
C PHE A 57 3.59 1.12 7.33
N VAL A 58 3.59 1.34 6.01
CA VAL A 58 3.78 2.70 5.47
C VAL A 58 2.57 3.59 5.72
N LYS A 59 1.33 3.08 5.65
CA LYS A 59 0.13 3.81 6.08
C LYS A 59 0.20 4.21 7.56
N ALA A 60 0.72 3.30 8.39
CA ALA A 60 0.97 3.53 9.81
C ALA A 60 2.09 4.54 10.09
N GLY A 61 2.87 4.94 9.07
CA GLY A 61 3.85 6.03 9.16
C GLY A 61 5.30 5.59 9.12
N MET A 62 5.57 4.31 8.88
CA MET A 62 6.94 3.84 8.61
C MET A 62 7.42 4.40 7.27
N ARG A 63 8.65 4.91 7.22
CA ARG A 63 9.22 5.58 6.04
C ARG A 63 10.56 5.00 5.58
N ASP A 64 11.26 4.30 6.47
CA ASP A 64 12.56 3.69 6.19
C ASP A 64 12.34 2.23 5.75
N PHE A 65 12.13 2.04 4.46
CA PHE A 65 11.95 0.74 3.81
C PHE A 65 12.96 0.57 2.69
N ASP A 66 13.27 -0.69 2.37
CA ASP A 66 14.01 -1.01 1.15
C ASP A 66 13.12 -0.76 -0.07
N ILE A 67 13.27 0.42 -0.67
CA ILE A 67 12.54 0.83 -1.87
C ILE A 67 12.80 -0.15 -3.03
N ASN A 68 14.00 -0.74 -3.14
CA ASN A 68 14.28 -1.65 -4.25
C ASN A 68 13.47 -2.94 -4.13
N TRP A 69 13.26 -3.43 -2.90
CA TRP A 69 12.38 -4.58 -2.65
C TRP A 69 10.94 -4.32 -3.15
N LEU A 70 10.42 -3.11 -2.97
CA LEU A 70 9.10 -2.71 -3.49
C LEU A 70 9.11 -2.57 -5.02
N VAL A 71 10.16 -1.99 -5.57
CA VAL A 71 10.29 -1.79 -7.03
C VAL A 71 10.34 -3.12 -7.77
N ASP A 72 11.08 -4.11 -7.26
CA ASP A 72 11.16 -5.45 -7.85
C ASP A 72 9.80 -6.14 -7.97
N ARG A 73 8.79 -5.69 -7.18
CA ARG A 73 7.43 -6.24 -7.20
C ARG A 73 6.52 -5.61 -8.24
N LEU A 74 6.90 -4.45 -8.79
CA LEU A 74 6.13 -3.84 -9.88
C LEU A 74 6.16 -4.68 -11.15
N ASP A 75 7.21 -5.48 -11.34
CA ASP A 75 7.35 -6.40 -12.48
C ASP A 75 6.70 -7.80 -12.23
N GLY A 76 5.85 -7.91 -11.21
CA GLY A 76 5.19 -9.16 -10.82
C GLY A 76 4.05 -9.61 -11.74
N ASP A 77 3.65 -10.87 -11.63
CA ASP A 77 2.54 -11.50 -12.36
C ASP A 77 1.23 -11.56 -11.56
N ASN A 78 1.18 -10.89 -10.41
CA ASN A 78 0.03 -10.86 -9.53
C ASN A 78 -0.45 -9.41 -9.35
N GLU A 79 -1.65 -9.13 -9.86
CA GLU A 79 -2.29 -7.81 -9.84
C GLU A 79 -2.30 -7.19 -8.43
N ASP A 80 -2.79 -7.92 -7.43
CA ASP A 80 -2.91 -7.43 -6.05
C ASP A 80 -1.54 -7.06 -5.47
N ARG A 81 -0.50 -7.88 -5.70
CA ARG A 81 0.86 -7.59 -5.22
C ARG A 81 1.48 -6.38 -5.89
N VAL A 82 1.29 -6.24 -7.19
CA VAL A 82 1.77 -5.08 -7.96
C VAL A 82 1.06 -3.81 -7.47
N PHE A 83 -0.25 -3.90 -7.25
CA PHE A 83 -1.06 -2.81 -6.71
C PHE A 83 -0.58 -2.36 -5.32
N GLU A 84 -0.44 -3.29 -4.38
CA GLU A 84 0.05 -3.01 -3.03
C GLU A 84 1.45 -2.39 -3.04
N ALA A 85 2.36 -2.92 -3.85
CA ALA A 85 3.70 -2.35 -4.00
C ALA A 85 3.65 -0.92 -4.56
N ALA A 86 2.78 -0.65 -5.54
CA ALA A 86 2.59 0.66 -6.14
C ALA A 86 2.00 1.67 -5.13
N VAL A 87 1.01 1.27 -4.33
CA VAL A 87 0.46 2.06 -3.22
C VAL A 87 1.54 2.41 -2.22
N ALA A 88 2.31 1.41 -1.75
CA ALA A 88 3.38 1.64 -0.78
C ALA A 88 4.44 2.61 -1.31
N LEU A 89 4.88 2.46 -2.57
CA LEU A 89 5.81 3.37 -3.22
C LEU A 89 5.26 4.80 -3.36
N ALA A 90 3.99 4.94 -3.73
CA ALA A 90 3.34 6.25 -3.83
C ALA A 90 3.27 6.96 -2.47
N ILE A 91 2.94 6.24 -1.39
CA ILE A 91 2.97 6.78 -0.02
C ILE A 91 4.38 7.25 0.36
N LEU A 92 5.41 6.52 -0.08
CA LEU A 92 6.82 6.84 0.13
C LEU A 92 7.37 7.92 -0.83
N ASN A 93 6.50 8.56 -1.63
CA ASN A 93 6.85 9.60 -2.59
C ASN A 93 7.80 9.13 -3.70
N ASP A 94 7.66 7.88 -4.15
CA ASP A 94 8.37 7.33 -5.29
C ASP A 94 7.50 7.35 -6.56
N ASN A 95 7.99 8.02 -7.61
CA ASN A 95 7.23 8.20 -8.86
C ASN A 95 6.89 6.88 -9.56
N ARG A 96 7.67 5.81 -9.35
CA ARG A 96 7.40 4.51 -10.00
C ARG A 96 6.08 3.91 -9.51
N GLY A 97 5.78 4.05 -8.22
CA GLY A 97 4.49 3.64 -7.67
C GLY A 97 3.35 4.47 -8.24
N LEU A 98 3.52 5.79 -8.29
CA LEU A 98 2.55 6.70 -8.90
C LEU A 98 2.25 6.34 -10.36
N ASP A 99 3.28 6.14 -11.17
CA ASP A 99 3.13 5.83 -12.59
C ASP A 99 2.40 4.49 -12.79
N GLU A 100 2.62 3.51 -11.92
CA GLU A 100 1.90 2.23 -11.95
C GLU A 100 0.42 2.41 -11.56
N LEU A 101 0.12 3.18 -10.51
CA LEU A 101 -1.27 3.49 -10.11
C LEU A 101 -2.03 4.25 -11.22
N ILE A 102 -1.34 5.07 -12.02
CA ILE A 102 -1.94 5.73 -13.19
C ILE A 102 -2.32 4.67 -14.24
N LYS A 103 -1.46 3.68 -14.51
CA LYS A 103 -1.81 2.58 -15.42
C LYS A 103 -3.03 1.81 -14.92
N PHE A 104 -3.09 1.49 -13.63
CA PHE A 104 -4.26 0.89 -13.00
C PHE A 104 -5.53 1.73 -13.20
N ALA A 105 -5.45 3.04 -12.94
CA ALA A 105 -6.58 3.96 -13.12
C ALA A 105 -7.11 3.95 -14.56
N HIS A 106 -6.22 3.83 -15.55
CA HIS A 106 -6.61 3.78 -16.96
C HIS A 106 -6.90 2.37 -17.49
N GLY A 107 -6.72 1.32 -16.68
CA GLY A 107 -6.80 -0.06 -17.16
C GLY A 107 -5.73 -0.40 -18.19
N TRP A 108 -4.59 0.30 -18.16
CA TRP A 108 -3.46 0.02 -19.02
C TRP A 108 -2.65 -1.14 -18.44
N GLY A 109 -2.36 -2.15 -19.26
CA GLY A 109 -1.55 -3.29 -18.87
C GLY A 109 -2.30 -4.62 -19.00
N PRO A 110 -1.78 -5.69 -18.37
CA PRO A 110 -2.38 -7.02 -18.48
C PRO A 110 -3.62 -7.21 -17.58
N TRP A 111 -3.97 -6.21 -16.76
CA TRP A 111 -5.01 -6.33 -15.73
C TRP A 111 -6.33 -5.68 -16.18
N GLU A 112 -7.43 -6.42 -16.12
CA GLU A 112 -8.70 -6.04 -16.76
C GLU A 112 -9.63 -5.16 -15.90
N LYS A 113 -9.35 -4.97 -14.60
CA LYS A 113 -10.32 -4.40 -13.65
C LYS A 113 -10.11 -2.91 -13.31
N SER A 114 -10.12 -2.04 -14.32
CA SER A 114 -9.90 -0.59 -14.15
C SER A 114 -10.86 0.07 -13.15
N ASN A 115 -12.15 -0.26 -13.15
CA ASN A 115 -13.12 0.34 -12.24
C ASN A 115 -12.92 -0.05 -10.77
N VAL A 116 -12.52 -1.31 -10.51
CA VAL A 116 -12.21 -1.76 -9.14
C VAL A 116 -10.95 -1.04 -8.68
N ALA A 117 -9.89 -1.05 -9.50
CA ALA A 117 -8.64 -0.37 -9.20
C ALA A 117 -8.83 1.14 -8.94
N ARG A 118 -9.70 1.84 -9.68
CA ARG A 118 -10.01 3.26 -9.42
C ARG A 118 -10.63 3.48 -8.04
N ILE A 119 -11.57 2.62 -7.62
CA ILE A 119 -12.22 2.71 -6.31
C ILE A 119 -11.16 2.52 -5.23
N ASP A 120 -10.35 1.46 -5.36
CA ASP A 120 -9.29 1.16 -4.41
C ASP A 120 -8.28 2.32 -4.32
N ILE A 121 -7.83 2.88 -5.45
CA ILE A 121 -6.93 4.05 -5.45
C ILE A 121 -7.56 5.25 -4.73
N ILE A 122 -8.85 5.53 -4.93
CA ILE A 122 -9.54 6.66 -4.31
C ILE A 122 -9.50 6.55 -2.78
N ASP A 123 -9.72 5.35 -2.25
CA ASP A 123 -9.72 5.09 -0.80
C ASP A 123 -8.33 5.29 -0.18
N GLU A 124 -7.27 5.13 -0.99
CA GLU A 124 -5.88 5.30 -0.60
C GLU A 124 -5.33 6.73 -0.66
N LEU A 125 -5.97 7.64 -1.42
CA LEU A 125 -5.44 8.99 -1.68
C LEU A 125 -5.12 9.79 -0.41
N LYS A 126 -5.80 9.50 0.71
CA LYS A 126 -5.59 10.14 2.02
C LYS A 126 -4.19 9.89 2.61
N TYR A 127 -3.49 8.84 2.16
CA TYR A 127 -2.14 8.51 2.62
C TYR A 127 -1.04 9.10 1.72
N PHE A 128 -1.38 9.58 0.54
CA PHE A 128 -0.39 10.01 -0.45
C PHE A 128 0.10 11.43 -0.20
N PRO A 129 1.32 11.78 -0.66
CA PRO A 129 1.72 13.17 -0.85
C PRO A 129 0.64 13.95 -1.61
N VAL A 130 0.34 15.17 -1.19
CA VAL A 130 -0.76 15.98 -1.75
C VAL A 130 -0.66 16.11 -3.28
N GLU A 131 0.56 16.29 -3.80
CA GLU A 131 0.81 16.37 -5.23
C GLU A 131 0.46 15.08 -5.99
N TYR A 132 0.77 13.91 -5.42
CA TYR A 132 0.44 12.61 -6.00
C TYR A 132 -1.07 12.36 -5.94
N ALA A 133 -1.70 12.68 -4.80
CA ALA A 133 -3.14 12.54 -4.63
C ALA A 133 -3.92 13.37 -5.66
N LEU A 134 -3.51 14.62 -5.87
CA LEU A 134 -4.13 15.51 -6.87
C LEU A 134 -3.92 15.02 -8.30
N ARG A 135 -2.71 14.53 -8.63
CA ARG A 135 -2.41 13.98 -9.96
C ARG A 135 -3.25 12.74 -10.24
N LEU A 136 -3.28 11.76 -9.34
CA LEU A 136 -4.08 10.54 -9.52
C LEU A 136 -5.57 10.83 -9.66
N LYS A 137 -6.09 11.76 -8.85
CA LYS A 137 -7.51 12.15 -8.95
C LYS A 137 -7.87 12.66 -10.35
N LYS A 138 -7.00 13.48 -10.94
CA LYS A 138 -7.18 13.97 -12.32
C LYS A 138 -7.10 12.84 -13.36
N GLU A 139 -6.15 11.91 -13.21
CA GLU A 139 -5.99 10.77 -14.11
C GLU A 139 -7.21 9.84 -14.06
N ILE A 140 -7.77 9.60 -12.87
CA ILE A 140 -9.01 8.82 -12.70
C ILE A 140 -10.20 9.50 -13.37
N GLU A 141 -10.35 10.83 -13.19
CA GLU A 141 -11.40 11.59 -13.87
C GLU A 141 -11.27 11.54 -15.39
N GLN A 142 -10.05 11.59 -15.91
CA GLN A 142 -9.78 11.44 -17.34
C GLN A 142 -10.15 10.04 -17.84
N ALA A 143 -9.67 9.00 -17.17
CA ALA A 143 -9.94 7.61 -17.52
C ALA A 143 -11.45 7.30 -17.57
N GLN A 144 -12.22 7.82 -16.62
CA GLN A 144 -13.69 7.70 -16.60
C GLN A 144 -14.40 8.40 -17.75
N ASN A 145 -13.79 9.41 -18.37
CA ASN A 145 -14.35 10.09 -19.54
C ASN A 145 -13.97 9.41 -20.86
N GLU A 146 -12.85 8.68 -20.89
CA GLU A 146 -12.45 7.88 -22.06
C GLU A 146 -13.32 6.62 -22.22
N ASP A 147 -13.92 6.13 -21.12
CA ASP A 147 -14.84 4.98 -21.12
C ASP A 147 -16.29 5.31 -21.56
N LYS A 148 -16.62 6.59 -21.84
CA LYS A 148 -17.97 7.06 -22.20
C LYS A 148 -18.17 7.25 -23.69
#